data_AF-A0A494W9I1-F1
#
_entry.id   AF-A0A494W9I1-F1
#
_cell.length_a   1.000
_cell.length_b   1.000
_cell.length_c   1.000
_cell.angle_alpha   90.00
_cell.angle_beta   90.00
_cell.angle_gamma   90.00
#
_symmetry.space_group_name_H-M   'P 1'
#
loop_
_entity.id
_entity.type
_entity.pdbx_description
1 polymer ?
#
loop_
_entity_poly.entity_id
_entity_poly.type
_entity_poly.pdbx_seq_one_letter_code
_entity_poly.pdbx_strand_id
1 'polypeptide(L)'
;MERPIPDREIEENSEQDDSGAQAQQVADDARLRQTDPAEDSERGGRTDPAQLVPNDMEDLVEKMNAMNRSGHVDMDAYAGEPQMDDEEDVLGATEEEDDGDDLYDTVTGDDDDLG
;
A
#
# COMPACT_ATOMS: atom_id res chain seq x y z
N MET A 1 9.87 -56.47 11.30
CA MET A 1 10.46 -56.55 9.94
C MET A 1 10.66 -55.12 9.48
N GLU A 2 11.91 -54.64 9.55
CA GLU A 2 12.34 -53.34 9.02
C GLU A 2 12.04 -53.35 7.51
N ARG A 3 11.22 -52.42 7.01
CA ARG A 3 11.05 -52.27 5.56
C ARG A 3 12.22 -51.42 5.07
N PRO A 4 13.01 -51.88 4.09
CA PRO A 4 14.06 -51.04 3.53
C PRO A 4 13.38 -49.84 2.87
N ILE A 5 13.72 -48.65 3.33
CA ILE A 5 13.38 -47.41 2.64
C ILE A 5 14.13 -47.52 1.30
N PRO A 6 13.47 -47.46 0.14
CA PRO A 6 14.19 -47.47 -1.11
C PRO A 6 15.18 -46.30 -1.08
N ASP A 7 16.38 -46.51 -1.60
CA ASP A 7 17.30 -45.43 -1.94
C ASP A 7 16.59 -44.55 -2.97
N ARG A 8 15.71 -43.67 -2.50
CA ARG A 8 15.41 -42.46 -3.24
C ARG A 8 16.72 -41.73 -3.19
N GLU A 9 17.48 -41.81 -4.28
CA GLU A 9 18.22 -40.64 -4.72
C GLU A 9 17.29 -39.47 -4.43
N ILE A 10 17.63 -38.66 -3.42
CA ILE A 10 16.94 -37.41 -3.19
C ILE A 10 17.34 -36.64 -4.44
N GLU A 11 16.51 -36.76 -5.49
CA GLU A 11 16.59 -35.91 -6.66
C GLU A 11 16.40 -34.51 -6.09
N GLU A 12 17.52 -33.85 -5.81
CA GLU A 12 17.55 -32.45 -5.41
C GLU A 12 17.00 -31.69 -6.60
N ASN A 13 15.69 -31.42 -6.55
CA ASN A 13 15.06 -30.60 -7.56
C ASN A 13 15.62 -29.20 -7.38
N SER A 14 16.49 -28.76 -8.29
CA SER A 14 17.06 -27.42 -8.27
C SER A 14 16.00 -26.32 -8.28
N GLU A 15 14.77 -26.63 -8.71
CA GLU A 15 13.61 -25.74 -8.69
C GLU A 15 12.93 -25.67 -7.31
N GLN A 16 13.24 -26.62 -6.40
CA GLN A 16 12.83 -26.64 -4.99
C GLN A 16 13.96 -26.19 -4.05
N ASP A 17 15.18 -26.05 -4.57
CA ASP A 17 16.29 -25.41 -3.87
C ASP A 17 16.09 -23.89 -3.90
N ASP A 18 15.15 -23.43 -3.06
CA ASP A 18 14.78 -22.02 -2.88
C ASP A 18 15.78 -21.27 -1.98
N SER A 19 17.02 -21.74 -1.91
CA SER A 19 18.09 -21.07 -1.18
C SER A 19 18.31 -19.67 -1.78
N GLY A 20 18.17 -18.63 -0.94
CA GLY A 20 18.28 -17.23 -1.33
C GLY A 20 16.95 -16.52 -1.62
N ALA A 21 15.87 -17.24 -1.92
CA ALA A 21 14.54 -16.65 -2.14
C ALA A 21 13.54 -16.92 -1.00
N GLN A 22 13.92 -17.78 -0.05
CA GLN A 22 13.25 -17.89 1.24
C GLN A 22 13.12 -16.51 1.91
N ALA A 23 11.91 -16.17 2.35
CA ALA A 23 11.59 -14.87 2.94
C ALA A 23 12.53 -14.46 4.09
N GLN A 24 13.02 -15.42 4.88
CA GLN A 24 13.97 -15.16 5.97
C GLN A 24 15.34 -14.70 5.44
N GLN A 25 15.86 -15.38 4.41
CA GLN A 25 17.14 -15.03 3.80
C GLN A 25 17.05 -13.66 3.11
N VAL A 26 15.95 -13.38 2.39
CA VAL A 26 15.68 -12.08 1.78
C VAL A 26 15.61 -10.96 2.83
N ALA A 27 14.95 -11.21 3.98
CA ALA A 27 14.86 -10.25 5.07
C ALA A 27 16.21 -9.99 5.75
N ASP A 28 17.02 -11.03 5.95
CA ASP A 28 18.38 -10.89 6.51
C ASP A 28 19.30 -10.14 5.55
N ASP A 29 19.22 -10.43 4.25
CA ASP A 29 19.96 -9.73 3.20
C ASP A 29 19.56 -8.25 3.12
N ALA A 30 18.26 -7.95 3.23
CA ALA A 30 17.76 -6.58 3.26
C ALA A 30 18.19 -5.82 4.51
N ARG A 31 18.29 -6.49 5.67
CA ARG A 31 18.83 -5.89 6.91
C ARG A 31 20.32 -5.56 6.81
N LEU A 32 21.09 -6.40 6.14
CA LEU A 32 22.55 -6.23 5.96
C LEU A 32 22.89 -5.24 4.84
N ARG A 33 21.97 -5.08 3.88
CA ARG A 33 22.07 -4.06 2.84
C ARG A 33 21.76 -2.70 3.47
N GLN A 34 22.79 -2.06 3.99
CA GLN A 34 22.76 -0.69 4.50
C GLN A 34 22.49 0.29 3.34
N THR A 35 21.25 0.32 2.84
CA THR A 35 20.72 1.52 2.20
C THR A 35 20.35 2.42 3.35
N ASP A 36 21.19 3.40 3.67
CA ASP A 36 20.84 4.40 4.67
C ASP A 36 19.58 5.12 4.18
N PRO A 37 18.39 4.89 4.77
CA PRO A 37 17.18 5.59 4.37
C PRO A 37 17.20 7.04 4.89
N ALA A 38 18.19 7.38 5.72
CA ALA A 38 18.34 8.66 6.39
C ALA A 38 19.39 9.56 5.74
N GLU A 39 19.76 9.32 4.48
CA GLU A 39 20.37 10.40 3.69
C GLU A 39 19.40 11.59 3.70
N ASP A 40 19.90 12.76 4.08
CA ASP A 40 19.11 13.98 4.13
C ASP A 40 18.53 14.25 2.74
N SER A 41 17.28 14.72 2.68
CA SER A 41 16.64 15.07 1.41
C SER A 41 17.47 16.13 0.67
N GLU A 42 17.96 15.78 -0.52
CA GLU A 42 18.62 16.70 -1.43
C GLU A 42 17.58 17.32 -2.38
N ARG A 43 17.08 18.50 -2.01
CA ARG A 43 16.20 19.27 -2.90
C ARG A 43 16.99 19.81 -4.10
N GLY A 44 16.65 19.34 -5.29
CA GLY A 44 17.33 19.70 -6.55
C GLY A 44 17.44 21.22 -6.79
N GLY A 45 18.60 21.66 -7.28
CA GLY A 45 18.96 23.08 -7.41
C GLY A 45 18.36 23.83 -8.62
N ARG A 46 18.28 25.16 -8.46
CA ARG A 46 17.87 26.25 -9.38
C ARG A 46 16.53 26.04 -10.09
N THR A 47 15.61 26.97 -9.85
CA THR A 47 14.30 27.05 -10.52
C THR A 47 14.44 26.85 -12.04
N ASP A 48 13.99 25.69 -12.52
CA ASP A 48 13.80 25.42 -13.93
C ASP A 48 12.41 25.96 -14.31
N PRO A 49 12.28 26.87 -15.28
CA PRO A 49 10.97 27.34 -15.73
C PRO A 49 10.08 26.24 -16.35
N ALA A 50 10.64 25.07 -16.68
CA ALA A 50 9.90 23.88 -17.09
C ALA A 50 9.59 22.90 -15.94
N GLN A 51 9.95 23.25 -14.70
CA GLN A 51 9.73 22.40 -13.54
C GLN A 51 8.24 22.29 -13.21
N LEU A 52 7.71 21.06 -13.25
CA LEU A 52 6.31 20.79 -12.92
C LEU A 52 6.08 20.77 -11.40
N VAL A 53 7.09 20.35 -10.64
CA VAL A 53 7.02 20.24 -9.17
C VAL A 53 7.67 21.47 -8.55
N PRO A 54 6.93 22.26 -7.75
CA PRO A 54 7.48 23.42 -7.06
C PRO A 54 8.61 23.04 -6.08
N ASN A 55 9.59 23.92 -5.92
CA ASN A 55 10.72 23.70 -5.00
C ASN A 55 10.33 23.84 -3.51
N ASP A 56 9.11 24.30 -3.21
CA ASP A 56 8.55 24.38 -1.86
C ASP A 56 7.68 23.17 -1.49
N MET A 57 7.52 22.21 -2.42
CA MET A 57 6.84 20.95 -2.15
C MET A 57 7.77 19.99 -1.39
N GLU A 58 7.22 19.27 -0.41
CA GLU A 58 7.93 18.20 0.27
C GLU A 58 8.20 17.03 -0.68
N ASP A 59 9.43 16.49 -0.67
CA ASP A 59 9.75 15.26 -1.39
C ASP A 59 9.34 13.99 -0.61
N LEU A 60 9.63 12.82 -1.18
CA LEU A 60 9.26 11.54 -0.58
C LEU A 60 9.93 11.32 0.79
N VAL A 61 11.21 11.66 0.91
CA VAL A 61 12.00 11.46 2.14
C VAL A 61 11.58 12.46 3.21
N GLU A 62 11.35 13.72 2.83
CA GLU A 62 10.79 14.76 3.70
C GLU A 62 9.41 14.33 4.25
N LYS A 63 8.52 13.84 3.37
CA LYS A 63 7.19 13.33 3.76
C LYS A 63 7.28 12.12 4.68
N MET A 64 8.15 11.14 4.38
CA MET A 64 8.37 9.98 5.26
C MET A 64 8.90 10.39 6.63
N ASN A 65 9.84 11.33 6.69
CA ASN A 65 10.37 11.86 7.95
C ASN A 65 9.32 12.68 8.72
N ALA A 66 8.42 13.38 8.02
CA ALA A 66 7.28 14.04 8.64
C ALA A 66 6.33 13.03 9.30
N MET A 67 5.95 11.96 8.59
CA MET A 67 5.10 10.88 9.13
C MET A 67 5.74 10.18 10.35
N ASN A 68 7.04 9.91 10.28
CA ASN A 68 7.75 9.26 11.39
C ASN A 68 7.79 10.16 12.64
N ARG A 69 7.97 11.48 12.47
CA ARG A 69 7.95 12.44 13.58
C ARG A 69 6.55 12.68 14.15
N SER A 70 5.52 12.71 13.31
CA SER A 70 4.14 12.91 13.74
C SER A 70 3.51 11.65 14.33
N GLY A 71 3.97 10.47 13.90
CA GLY A 71 3.31 9.20 14.20
C GLY A 71 1.95 9.06 13.50
N HIS A 72 1.66 9.89 12.50
CA HIS A 72 0.44 9.84 11.71
C HIS A 72 0.81 9.63 10.25
N VAL A 73 0.20 8.60 9.65
CA VAL A 73 0.32 8.31 8.23
C VAL A 73 -0.72 9.11 7.47
N ASP A 74 -0.33 9.68 6.34
CA ASP A 74 -1.24 10.32 5.42
C ASP A 74 -2.09 9.24 4.72
N MET A 75 -3.39 9.21 5.02
CA MET A 75 -4.35 8.30 4.44
C MET A 75 -5.10 8.91 3.25
N ASP A 76 -4.79 10.15 2.85
CA ASP A 76 -5.49 10.87 1.79
C ASP A 76 -5.34 10.17 0.42
N ALA A 77 -4.29 9.34 0.27
CA ALA A 77 -4.12 8.49 -0.90
C ALA A 77 -5.26 7.46 -1.08
N TYR A 78 -5.92 7.09 0.01
CA TYR A 78 -7.03 6.14 0.07
C TYR A 78 -8.38 6.84 0.29
N ALA A 79 -8.42 8.17 0.25
CA ALA A 79 -9.65 8.91 0.44
C ALA A 79 -10.66 8.57 -0.67
N GLY A 80 -11.85 8.12 -0.27
CA GLY A 80 -12.89 7.67 -1.18
C GLY A 80 -12.75 6.21 -1.65
N GLU A 81 -11.74 5.48 -1.18
CA GLU A 81 -11.69 4.02 -1.35
C GLU A 81 -12.49 3.33 -0.23
N PRO A 82 -13.14 2.19 -0.53
CA PRO A 82 -13.89 1.43 0.47
C PRO A 82 -12.96 0.90 1.55
N GLN A 83 -13.39 0.96 2.80
CA GLN A 83 -12.66 0.30 3.89
C GLN A 83 -12.95 -1.21 3.84
N MET A 84 -11.97 -1.99 3.42
CA MET A 84 -12.07 -3.47 3.33
C MET A 84 -11.65 -4.16 4.63
N ASP A 85 -12.06 -3.61 5.77
CA ASP A 85 -11.74 -4.18 7.09
C ASP A 85 -12.76 -5.27 7.48
N ASP A 86 -12.28 -6.46 7.82
CA ASP A 86 -13.12 -7.57 8.27
C ASP A 86 -13.42 -7.55 9.77
N GLU A 87 -12.80 -6.63 10.53
CA GLU A 87 -13.00 -6.45 11.96
C GLU A 87 -14.11 -5.44 12.33
N GLU A 88 -14.95 -5.03 11.38
CA GLU A 88 -16.04 -4.04 11.56
C GLU A 88 -17.01 -4.42 12.69
N ASP A 89 -17.24 -5.71 12.92
CA ASP A 89 -18.08 -6.22 14.02
C ASP A 89 -17.54 -5.84 15.41
N VAL A 90 -16.22 -5.65 15.53
CA VAL A 90 -15.53 -5.33 16.80
C VAL A 90 -15.15 -3.85 16.86
N LEU A 91 -14.71 -3.27 15.75
CA LEU A 91 -14.21 -1.89 15.68
C LEU A 91 -15.29 -0.85 15.36
N GLY A 92 -16.47 -1.31 14.92
CA GLY A 92 -17.61 -0.48 14.55
C GLY A 92 -17.66 -0.17 13.05
N ALA A 93 -18.81 0.33 12.60
CA ALA A 93 -19.09 0.62 11.20
C ALA A 93 -18.07 1.59 10.60
N THR A 94 -17.60 1.26 9.40
CA THR A 94 -16.67 2.06 8.60
C THR A 94 -17.42 2.86 7.54
N GLU A 95 -16.74 3.77 6.84
CA GLU A 95 -17.34 4.48 5.71
C GLU A 95 -17.54 3.47 4.56
N GLU A 96 -18.80 3.11 4.32
CA GLU A 96 -19.23 2.29 3.17
C GLU A 96 -19.11 3.09 1.86
N GLU A 97 -19.03 2.39 0.73
CA GLU A 97 -19.03 3.00 -0.60
C GLU A 97 -20.23 3.93 -0.75
N ASP A 98 -20.01 5.18 -1.19
CA ASP A 98 -21.07 6.05 -1.71
C ASP A 98 -21.54 5.43 -3.03
N ASP A 99 -22.36 4.39 -2.92
CA ASP A 99 -23.12 3.82 -4.02
C ASP A 99 -23.99 4.97 -4.54
N GLY A 100 -23.57 5.60 -5.63
CA GLY A 100 -24.22 6.80 -6.20
C GLY A 100 -25.61 6.53 -6.80
N ASP A 101 -26.38 5.61 -6.22
CA ASP A 101 -27.71 5.20 -6.66
C ASP A 101 -28.85 6.03 -6.05
N ASP A 102 -28.58 6.94 -5.11
CA ASP A 102 -29.60 7.85 -4.56
C ASP A 102 -29.97 9.05 -5.47
N LEU A 103 -29.35 9.20 -6.64
CA LEU A 103 -29.53 10.36 -7.53
C LEU A 103 -30.69 10.26 -8.56
N TYR A 104 -31.50 9.19 -8.57
CA TYR A 104 -32.61 9.05 -9.54
C TYR A 104 -34.03 9.10 -8.98
N ASP A 105 -34.25 9.26 -7.66
CA ASP A 105 -35.61 9.26 -7.09
C ASP A 105 -36.32 10.64 -7.12
N THR A 106 -35.59 11.75 -7.28
CA THR A 106 -36.20 13.10 -7.17
C THR A 106 -36.69 13.73 -8.48
N VAL A 107 -36.66 13.04 -9.63
CA VAL A 107 -36.99 13.67 -10.94
C VAL A 107 -38.31 13.23 -11.57
N THR A 108 -39.10 12.35 -10.95
CA THR A 108 -40.39 11.90 -11.52
C THR A 108 -41.63 12.23 -10.67
N GLY A 109 -41.49 13.07 -9.65
CA GLY A 109 -42.61 13.59 -8.87
C GLY A 109 -43.37 14.71 -9.58
N ASP A 110 -44.40 14.33 -10.33
CA ASP A 110 -45.68 15.05 -10.48
C ASP A 110 -45.64 16.51 -10.99
N ASP A 111 -45.42 16.70 -12.30
CA ASP A 111 -45.89 17.89 -13.05
C ASP A 111 -47.32 17.67 -13.60
N ASP A 112 -48.26 17.28 -12.74
CA ASP A 112 -49.70 17.23 -13.03
C ASP A 112 -50.43 18.37 -12.29
N ASP A 113 -50.22 19.62 -12.71
CA ASP A 113 -51.14 20.72 -12.37
C ASP A 113 -51.37 21.64 -13.58
N LEU A 114 -52.30 21.22 -14.45
CA LEU A 114 -52.99 22.09 -15.39
C LEU A 114 -54.38 22.42 -14.82
N GLY A 115 -54.49 23.58 -14.18
CA GLY A 115 -55.74 24.19 -13.71
C GLY A 115 -55.81 25.68 -14.03
#